data_AF-A0A3N5ST75-F1
#
_entry.id   AF-A0A3N5ST75-F1
#
_cell.length_a   1.000
_cell.length_b   1.000
_cell.length_c   1.000
_cell.angle_alpha   90.00
_cell.angle_beta   90.00
_cell.angle_gamma   90.00
#
_symmetry.space_group_name_H-M   'P 1'
#
loop_
_entity.id
_entity.type
_entity.pdbx_description
1 polymer ?
#
loop_
_entity_poly.entity_id
_entity_poly.type
_entity_poly.pdbx_seq_one_letter_code
_entity_poly.pdbx_strand_id
1 'polypeptide(L)' 'MEARGNRLGDEKSPYLRQHAHNPVWWYPWGSEAFDAARKTDRPVFLSIGYSACHWCHVMER' A
#
# COMPACT_ATOMS: atom_id res chain seq x y z
N MET A 1 -3.39 -18.01 7.44
CA MET A 1 -4.50 -17.35 6.74
C MET A 1 -3.85 -16.54 5.63
N GLU A 2 -3.78 -17.07 4.41
CA GLU A 2 -3.08 -16.40 3.30
C GLU A 2 -3.76 -15.07 3.01
N ALA A 3 -3.00 -13.97 3.07
CA ALA A 3 -3.50 -12.67 2.69
C ALA A 3 -3.82 -12.70 1.19
N ARG A 4 -5.10 -12.62 0.85
CA ARG A 4 -5.53 -12.24 -0.51
C ARG A 4 -4.75 -10.97 -0.86
N GLY A 5 -3.99 -11.00 -1.96
CA GLY A 5 -3.17 -9.87 -2.38
C GLY A 5 -3.99 -8.57 -2.43
N ASN A 6 -3.38 -7.48 -1.99
CA ASN A 6 -3.92 -6.14 -2.15
C ASN A 6 -3.63 -5.60 -3.56
N ARG A 7 -4.01 -4.35 -3.81
CA ARG A 7 -3.98 -3.73 -5.14
C ARG A 7 -2.57 -3.43 -5.66
N LEU A 8 -1.53 -3.53 -4.82
CA LEU A 8 -0.16 -3.24 -5.22
C LEU A 8 0.48 -4.36 -6.06
N GLY A 9 -0.17 -5.53 -6.20
CA GLY A 9 0.35 -6.63 -7.02
C GLY A 9 0.51 -6.28 -8.51
N ASP A 10 -0.32 -5.37 -9.02
CA ASP A 10 -0.34 -4.96 -10.43
C ASP A 10 0.59 -3.77 -10.74
N GLU A 11 1.27 -3.23 -9.71
CA GLU A 11 2.16 -2.09 -9.88
C GLU A 11 3.48 -2.46 -10.57
N LYS A 12 4.02 -1.54 -11.36
CA LYS A 12 5.31 -1.75 -12.05
C LYS A 12 6.49 -1.70 -11.07
N SER A 13 6.36 -0.89 -10.01
CA SER A 13 7.40 -0.68 -9.02
C SER A 13 7.70 -1.96 -8.23
N PRO A 14 8.95 -2.47 -8.21
CA PRO A 14 9.32 -3.60 -7.36
C PRO A 14 9.07 -3.33 -5.87
N TYR A 15 9.26 -2.08 -5.42
CA TYR A 15 9.01 -1.67 -4.03
C TYR A 15 7.53 -1.82 -3.66
N LEU A 16 6.61 -1.39 -4.53
CA LEU A 16 5.18 -1.51 -4.25
C LEU A 16 4.72 -2.98 -4.25
N ARG A 17 5.22 -3.78 -5.21
CA ARG A 17 4.88 -5.21 -5.29
C ARG A 17 5.35 -6.01 -4.08
N GLN A 18 6.45 -5.61 -3.43
CA GLN A 18 6.90 -6.25 -2.19
C GLN A 18 5.81 -6.19 -1.09
N HIS A 19 5.01 -5.12 -1.07
CA HIS A 19 3.92 -4.93 -0.10
C HIS A 19 2.58 -5.53 -0.54
N ALA A 20 2.51 -6.26 -1.67
CA ALA A 20 1.27 -6.76 -2.25
C ALA A 20 0.54 -7.78 -1.37
N HIS A 21 1.25 -8.48 -0.49
CA HIS A 21 0.67 -9.49 0.40
C HIS A 21 0.58 -9.03 1.85
N ASN A 22 0.87 -7.76 2.12
CA ASN A 22 0.75 -7.21 3.47
C ASN A 22 -0.73 -7.20 3.90
N PRO A 23 -1.01 -7.41 5.20
CA PRO A 23 -2.39 -7.45 5.71
C PRO A 23 -3.12 -6.11 5.58
N VAL A 24 -2.37 -5.02 5.39
CA VAL A 24 -2.92 -3.70 5.09
C VAL A 24 -3.45 -3.70 3.65
N TRP A 25 -4.69 -3.28 3.47
CA TRP A 25 -5.34 -3.17 2.17
C TRP A 25 -4.87 -1.92 1.41
N TRP A 26 -3.61 -1.94 0.98
CA TRP A 26 -2.99 -0.81 0.28
C TRP A 26 -3.65 -0.51 -1.05
N TYR A 27 -3.71 0.79 -1.36
CA TYR A 27 -4.04 1.35 -2.66
C TYR A 27 -2.79 1.99 -3.24
N PRO A 28 -2.53 1.90 -4.56
CA PRO A 28 -1.59 2.81 -5.20
C PRO A 28 -2.11 4.25 -5.13
N TRP A 29 -1.22 5.21 -5.35
CA TRP A 29 -1.62 6.61 -5.41
C TRP A 29 -2.57 6.85 -6.58
N GLY A 30 -3.77 7.36 -6.31
CA GLY A 30 -4.77 7.62 -7.33
C GLY A 30 -6.12 8.02 -6.76
N SER A 31 -7.05 8.44 -7.64
CA SER A 31 -8.38 8.91 -7.25
C SER A 31 -9.19 7.84 -6.49
N GLU A 32 -9.00 6.56 -6.80
CA GLU A 32 -9.74 5.46 -6.18
C GLU A 32 -9.55 5.42 -4.65
N ALA A 33 -8.33 5.68 -4.16
CA ALA A 33 -8.05 5.72 -2.73
C ALA A 33 -8.82 6.84 -2.02
N PHE A 34 -8.87 8.02 -2.65
CA PHE A 34 -9.60 9.18 -2.12
C PHE A 34 -11.12 9.01 -2.24
N ASP A 35 -11.62 8.35 -3.29
CA ASP A 35 -13.03 8.01 -3.42
C ASP A 35 -13.47 7.02 -2.34
N ALA A 36 -12.64 6.02 -2.03
CA ALA A 36 -12.90 5.08 -0.93
C ALA A 36 -12.90 5.79 0.42
N ALA A 37 -11.95 6.69 0.66
CA ALA A 37 -11.87 7.51 1.88
C ALA A 37 -13.13 8.37 2.06
N ARG A 38 -13.58 9.07 1.00
CA ARG A 38 -14.83 9.86 1.00
C ARG A 38 -16.07 9.01 1.29
N LYS A 39 -16.19 7.84 0.64
CA LYS A 39 -17.35 6.94 0.80
C LYS A 39 -17.45 6.34 2.19
N THR A 40 -16.31 6.11 2.84
CA THR A 40 -16.25 5.47 4.16
C THR A 40 -16.14 6.45 5.31
N ASP A 41 -16.01 7.75 5.02
CA ASP A 41 -15.71 8.81 6.00
C ASP A 41 -14.49 8.48 6.87
N ARG A 42 -13.39 8.07 6.21
CA ARG A 42 -12.14 7.69 6.88
C ARG A 42 -10.98 8.51 6.33
N PRO A 43 -10.00 8.89 7.17
CA PRO A 43 -8.81 9.59 6.70
C PRO A 43 -7.93 8.68 5.83
N VAL A 44 -7.11 9.31 4.98
CA VAL A 44 -6.08 8.61 4.19
C VAL A 44 -4.79 8.55 5.00
N PHE A 45 -4.26 7.35 5.21
CA PHE A 45 -2.89 7.15 5.67
C PHE A 45 -1.97 7.04 4.46
N LEU A 46 -1.11 8.04 4.26
CA LEU A 46 -0.15 8.07 3.15
C LEU A 46 1.23 7.62 3.65
N SER A 47 1.70 6.50 3.11
CA SER A 47 3.07 6.00 3.32
C SER A 47 3.90 6.20 2.06
N ILE A 48 5.06 6.84 2.18
CA ILE A 48 5.97 7.12 1.07
C ILE A 48 7.33 6.51 1.41
N GLY A 49 7.88 5.72 0.49
CA GLY A 49 9.18 5.08 0.65
C GLY A 49 9.77 4.65 -0.68
N TYR A 50 10.91 3.98 -0.61
CA TYR A 50 11.66 3.50 -1.79
C TYR A 50 12.49 2.26 -1.42
N SER A 51 12.90 1.49 -2.43
CA SER A 51 13.50 0.16 -2.25
C SER A 51 14.81 0.11 -1.45
N ALA A 52 15.59 1.19 -1.44
CA ALA A 52 16.86 1.26 -0.71
C ALA A 52 16.74 1.95 0.67
N CYS A 53 15.52 2.25 1.12
CA CYS A 53 15.26 2.93 2.38
C CYS A 53 15.33 1.95 3.56
N HIS A 54 16.36 2.06 4.40
CA HIS A 54 16.51 1.20 5.58
C HIS A 54 15.27 1.24 6.49
N TRP A 55 14.79 2.44 6.85
CA TRP A 55 13.68 2.59 7.78
C TRP A 55 12.33 2.18 7.21
N CYS A 56 12.17 2.20 5.88
CA CYS A 56 10.95 1.72 5.23
C CYS A 56 10.81 0.20 5.40
N HIS A 57 11.92 -0.54 5.28
CA HIS A 57 11.95 -1.97 5.55
C HIS A 57 11.80 -2.31 7.04
N VAL A 58 12.29 -1.45 7.93
CA VAL A 58 12.08 -1.60 9.38
C VAL A 58 10.60 -1.41 9.74
N MET A 59 9.93 -0.42 9.14
CA MET A 59 8.50 -0.15 9.37
C MET A 59 7.58 -1.25 8.81
N GLU A 60 8.00 -1.93 7.74
CA GLU A 60 7.19 -2.98 7.10
C GLU A 60 7.06 -4.27 7.94
N ARG A 61 8.07 -4.58 8.75
CA ARG A 61 8.14 -5.81 9.55
C ARG A 61 7.09 -5.86 10.66
#